data_AF-A0A2V6XHN5-F1
#
_entry.id   AF-A0A2V6XHN5-F1
#
_cell.length_a   1.000
_cell.length_b   1.000
_cell.length_c   1.000
_cell.angle_alpha   90.00
_cell.angle_beta   90.00
_cell.angle_gamma   90.00
#
_symmetry.space_group_name_H-M   'P 1'
#
loop_
_entity.id
_entity.type
_entity.pdbx_description
1 polymer ?
#
loop_
_entity_poly.entity_id
_entity_poly.type
_entity_poly.pdbx_seq_one_letter_code
_entity_poly.pdbx_strand_id
1 'polypeptide(L)'
;MGRAPVFVDVCPENLTVDAEQVRALVQQENVKAVVAVHISGALAQLDVLQNICRSAGAFLIEDCAQATGGRYAGRRVGSWGDLGVFSLGGIKL
;
A
#
# COMPACT_ATOMS: atom_id res chain seq x y z
N MET A 1 -4.05 -13.35 12.53
CA MET A 1 -5.27 -12.85 13.20
C MET A 1 -4.86 -12.36 14.58
N GLY A 2 -4.98 -11.07 14.89
CA GLY A 2 -4.54 -10.52 16.20
C GLY A 2 -3.98 -9.10 16.20
N ARG A 3 -4.25 -8.28 15.18
CA ARG A 3 -3.92 -6.85 15.16
C ARG A 3 -5.15 -6.07 14.73
N ALA A 4 -5.47 -4.99 15.46
CA ALA A 4 -6.58 -4.12 15.11
C ALA A 4 -6.19 -3.28 13.87
N PRO A 5 -7.04 -3.22 12.83
CA PRO A 5 -6.81 -2.31 11.72
C PRO A 5 -6.94 -0.87 12.20
N VAL A 6 -6.04 -0.01 11.73
CA VAL A 6 -6.15 1.44 11.87
C VAL A 6 -6.35 2.00 10.48
N PHE A 7 -7.43 2.74 10.30
CA PHE A 7 -7.77 3.33 9.00
C PHE A 7 -7.05 4.67 8.83
N VAL A 8 -6.58 4.90 7.62
CA VAL A 8 -5.98 6.16 7.18
C VAL A 8 -6.81 6.65 6.00
N ASP A 9 -6.98 7.96 5.90
CA ASP A 9 -7.74 8.55 4.80
C ASP A 9 -7.00 8.42 3.46
N VAL A 10 -7.70 8.72 2.38
CA VAL A 10 -7.16 8.70 1.03
C VAL A 10 -6.71 10.09 0.58
N CYS A 11 -5.69 10.11 -0.27
CA CYS A 11 -5.27 11.29 -1.00
C CYS A 11 -6.30 11.62 -2.10
N PRO A 12 -6.95 12.79 -2.10
CA PRO A 12 -8.05 13.10 -3.03
C PRO A 12 -7.63 13.12 -4.50
N GLU A 13 -6.34 13.32 -4.78
CA GLU A 13 -5.79 13.40 -6.15
C GLU A 13 -5.67 12.02 -6.82
N ASN A 14 -5.44 10.96 -6.05
CA ASN A 14 -5.17 9.62 -6.59
C ASN A 14 -6.05 8.52 -5.98
N LEU A 15 -6.87 8.85 -4.97
CA LEU A 15 -7.78 7.96 -4.25
C LEU A 15 -7.09 6.77 -3.57
N THR A 16 -5.77 6.82 -3.39
CA THR A 16 -4.99 5.84 -2.65
C THR A 16 -4.66 6.36 -1.25
N VAL A 17 -4.14 5.50 -0.38
CA VAL A 17 -3.78 5.88 1.00
C VAL A 17 -2.87 7.12 1.04
N ASP A 18 -3.20 8.08 1.90
CA ASP A 18 -2.39 9.28 2.11
C ASP A 18 -1.09 8.93 2.83
N ALA A 19 0.04 9.05 2.12
CA ALA A 19 1.35 8.70 2.64
C ALA A 19 1.80 9.58 3.82
N GLU A 20 1.39 10.85 3.88
CA GLU A 20 1.79 11.74 4.97
C GLU A 20 1.00 11.44 6.25
N GLN A 21 -0.28 11.05 6.12
CA GLN A 21 -1.02 10.53 7.26
C GLN A 21 -0.47 9.18 7.75
N VAL A 22 -0.04 8.30 6.83
CA VAL A 22 0.68 7.07 7.22
C VAL A 22 1.96 7.42 7.98
N ARG A 23 2.75 8.39 7.51
CA ARG A 23 3.98 8.85 8.19
C ARG A 23 3.70 9.29 9.63
N ALA A 24 2.67 10.10 9.84
CA ALA A 24 2.29 10.56 11.18
C ALA A 24 1.85 9.38 12.06
N LEU A 25 1.03 8.47 11.52
CA LEU A 25 0.49 7.35 12.27
C LEU A 25 1.58 6.35 12.71
N VAL A 26 2.52 6.00 11.84
CA VAL A 26 3.61 5.07 12.19
C VAL A 26 4.58 5.64 13.24
N GLN A 27 4.57 6.96 13.46
CA GLN A 27 5.34 7.61 14.52
C GLN A 27 4.61 7.59 15.87
N GLN A 28 3.28 7.53 15.88
CA GLN A 28 2.45 7.60 17.08
C GLN A 28 2.03 6.22 17.59
N GLU A 29 1.86 5.26 16.69
CA GLU A 29 1.30 3.94 16.97
C GLU A 29 2.31 2.82 16.68
N ASN A 30 2.14 1.66 17.33
CA ASN A 30 2.96 0.47 17.06
C ASN A 30 2.48 -0.28 15.80
N VAL A 31 2.53 0.41 14.66
CA VAL A 31 2.14 -0.11 13.35
C VAL A 31 3.15 -1.17 12.90
N LYS A 32 2.65 -2.31 12.43
CA LYS A 32 3.50 -3.45 12.03
C LYS A 32 3.42 -3.81 10.56
N ALA A 33 2.34 -3.37 9.92
CA ALA A 33 2.24 -3.41 8.48
C ALA A 33 1.36 -2.24 8.01
N VAL A 34 1.68 -1.73 6.84
CA VAL A 34 0.85 -0.81 6.07
C VAL A 34 0.36 -1.56 4.84
N VAL A 35 -0.95 -1.52 4.58
CA VAL A 35 -1.55 -2.13 3.40
C VAL A 35 -1.84 -1.03 2.38
N ALA A 36 -1.09 -1.02 1.27
CA ALA A 36 -1.25 -0.08 0.18
C ALA A 36 -2.17 -0.67 -0.89
N VAL A 37 -3.41 -0.20 -0.95
CA VAL A 37 -4.39 -0.64 -1.95
C VAL A 37 -4.21 0.14 -3.26
N HIS A 38 -4.09 -0.58 -4.38
CA HIS A 38 -4.06 0.00 -5.72
C HIS A 38 -5.46 0.02 -6.33
N ILE A 39 -6.29 0.94 -5.86
CA ILE A 39 -7.72 0.97 -6.18
C ILE A 39 -7.95 1.30 -7.65
N SER A 40 -8.76 0.49 -8.34
CA SER A 40 -9.11 0.69 -9.76
C SER A 40 -7.89 0.91 -10.68
N GLY A 41 -6.73 0.33 -10.35
CA GLY A 41 -5.48 0.51 -11.06
C GLY A 41 -4.72 1.82 -10.75
N ALA A 42 -5.28 2.72 -9.94
CA ALA A 42 -4.55 3.85 -9.39
C ALA A 42 -3.51 3.34 -8.39
N LEU A 43 -2.24 3.66 -8.65
CA LEU A 43 -1.12 3.13 -7.88
C LEU A 43 -0.84 4.04 -6.69
N ALA A 44 -0.66 3.43 -5.52
CA ALA A 44 -0.24 4.15 -4.33
C ALA A 44 1.18 4.72 -4.52
N GLN A 45 1.56 5.70 -3.70
CA GLN A 45 2.90 6.29 -3.71
C GLN A 45 3.95 5.32 -3.13
N LEU A 46 4.29 4.28 -3.91
CA LEU A 46 5.03 3.11 -3.46
C LEU A 46 6.44 3.42 -2.96
N ASP A 47 7.13 4.37 -3.58
CA ASP A 47 8.45 4.85 -3.16
C ASP A 47 8.39 5.56 -1.79
N VAL A 48 7.42 6.46 -1.61
CA VAL A 48 7.20 7.18 -0.36
C VAL A 48 6.81 6.23 0.76
N LEU A 49 5.82 5.35 0.51
CA LEU A 49 5.34 4.38 1.49
C LEU A 49 6.41 3.36 1.87
N GLN A 50 7.22 2.88 0.92
CA GLN A 50 8.32 1.96 1.20
C GLN A 50 9.35 2.63 2.14
N ASN A 51 9.68 3.89 1.89
CA ASN A 51 10.61 4.64 2.75
C ASN A 51 10.05 4.82 4.16
N ILE A 52 8.78 5.21 4.30
CA ILE A 52 8.12 5.35 5.61
C ILE A 52 8.15 4.02 6.37
N CYS A 53 7.75 2.92 5.73
CA CYS A 53 7.69 1.59 6.35
C CYS A 53 9.07 1.12 6.80
N ARG A 54 10.10 1.28 5.94
CA ARG A 54 11.49 0.96 6.28
C ARG A 54 11.99 1.74 7.49
N SER A 55 11.75 3.05 7.53
CA SER A 55 12.16 3.90 8.66
C SER A 55 11.46 3.52 9.97
N ALA A 56 10.21 3.07 9.90
CA ALA A 56 9.43 2.65 11.07
C ALA A 56 9.62 1.18 11.46
N GLY A 57 10.35 0.38 10.66
CA GLY A 57 10.44 -1.07 10.86
C GLY A 57 9.10 -1.79 10.69
N ALA A 58 8.20 -1.25 9.86
CA ALA A 58 6.92 -1.84 9.50
C ALA A 58 7.01 -2.51 8.12
N PHE A 59 6.19 -3.53 7.88
CA PHE A 59 6.09 -4.16 6.57
C PHE A 59 5.20 -3.33 5.63
N LEU A 60 5.57 -3.25 4.35
CA LEU A 60 4.69 -2.74 3.30
C LEU A 60 4.04 -3.92 2.55
N ILE A 61 2.72 -3.99 2.58
CA ILE A 61 1.94 -4.98 1.82
C ILE A 61 1.21 -4.27 0.70
N GLU A 62 1.45 -4.69 -0.55
CA GLU A 62 0.68 -4.20 -1.70
C GLU A 62 -0.57 -5.06 -1.89
N ASP A 63 -1.75 -4.42 -1.88
CA ASP A 63 -2.97 -5.04 -2.40
C ASP A 63 -3.09 -4.66 -3.89
N CYS A 64 -2.69 -5.60 -4.74
CA CYS A 64 -2.71 -5.50 -6.19
C CYS A 64 -3.94 -6.14 -6.81
N ALA A 65 -4.99 -6.43 -6.03
CA ALA A 65 -6.17 -7.14 -6.50
C ALA A 65 -6.90 -6.46 -7.67
N GLN A 66 -6.68 -5.17 -7.90
CA GLN A 66 -7.24 -4.38 -9.01
C GLN A 66 -6.16 -3.71 -9.88
N ALA A 67 -4.90 -4.14 -9.77
CA ALA A 67 -3.78 -3.51 -10.46
C ALA A 67 -2.86 -4.53 -11.18
N THR A 68 -3.37 -5.73 -11.46
CA THR A 68 -2.62 -6.76 -12.20
C THR A 68 -2.02 -6.20 -13.49
N GLY A 69 -0.72 -6.39 -13.69
CA GLY A 69 0.01 -5.88 -14.87
C GLY A 69 0.52 -4.44 -14.74
N GLY A 70 0.14 -3.70 -13.70
CA GLY A 70 0.58 -2.33 -13.45
C GLY A 70 2.10 -2.18 -13.25
N ARG A 71 2.61 -0.97 -13.50
CA ARG A 71 4.01 -0.60 -13.29
C ARG A 71 4.10 0.77 -12.61
N TYR A 72 4.93 0.86 -11.59
CA TYR A 72 5.29 2.09 -10.90
C TYR A 72 6.80 2.29 -11.04
N ALA A 73 7.23 3.46 -11.50
CA ALA A 73 8.64 3.82 -11.75
C ALA A 73 9.46 2.69 -12.43
N GLY A 74 8.91 2.11 -13.51
CA GLY A 74 9.54 1.04 -14.30
C GLY A 74 9.45 -0.37 -13.70
N ARG A 75 9.13 -0.52 -12.42
CA ARG A 75 9.01 -1.79 -11.70
C ARG A 75 7.55 -2.26 -11.62
N ARG A 76 7.29 -3.56 -11.69
CA ARG A 76 5.93 -4.13 -11.61
C ARG A 76 5.34 -3.94 -10.20
N VAL A 77 4.04 -3.68 -10.13
CA VAL A 77 3.32 -3.68 -8.85
C VAL A 77 3.30 -5.09 -8.24
N GLY A 78 3.18 -5.17 -6.93
CA GLY A 78 3.33 -6.39 -6.14
C GLY A 78 4.78 -6.82 -5.95
N SER A 79 5.73 -5.97 -6.33
CA SER A 79 7.15 -6.18 -6.08
C SER A 79 7.80 -5.04 -5.32
N TRP A 80 7.11 -3.96 -5.00
CA TRP A 80 7.65 -2.82 -4.24
C TRP A 80 7.63 -3.07 -2.73
N GLY A 81 6.56 -3.64 -2.20
CA GLY A 81 6.44 -3.99 -0.79
C GLY A 81 7.25 -5.23 -0.42
N ASP A 82 7.16 -5.61 0.85
CA ASP A 82 7.66 -6.89 1.36
C ASP A 82 6.78 -8.06 0.88
N LEU A 83 5.52 -7.78 0.55
CA LEU A 83 4.55 -8.73 0.01
C LEU A 83 3.61 -8.04 -0.99
N GLY A 84 3.38 -8.67 -2.13
CA GLY A 84 2.33 -8.31 -3.07
C GLY A 84 1.23 -9.36 -3.12
N VAL A 85 -0.03 -8.95 -3.03
CA VAL A 85 -1.18 -9.84 -3.05
C VAL A 85 -2.04 -9.56 -4.28
N PHE A 86 -2.40 -10.62 -4.99
CA PHE A 86 -3.23 -10.54 -6.19
C PHE A 86 -4.51 -11.35 -6.01
N SER A 87 -5.55 -10.93 -6.73
CA SER A 87 -6.81 -11.66 -6.84
C SER A 87 -7.01 -12.02 -8.30
N LEU A 88 -7.31 -13.29 -8.57
CA LEU A 88 -7.50 -13.85 -9.91
C LEU A 88 -8.96 -14.29 -10.14
N GLY A 89 -9.91 -13.59 -9.50
CA GLY A 89 -11.34 -13.84 -9.70
C GLY A 89 -11.80 -13.47 -11.12
N GLY A 90 -12.90 -14.05 -11.59
CA GLY A 90 -13.33 -13.95 -13.00
C GLY A 90 -13.69 -12.55 -13.52
N ILE A 91 -13.73 -11.53 -12.66
CA ILE A 91 -13.94 -10.11 -13.02
C ILE A 91 -12.68 -9.25 -12.81
N LYS A 92 -11.54 -9.88 -12.59
CA LYS A 92 -10.24 -9.20 -12.49
C LYS A 92 -9.59 -9.25 -13.86
N LEU A 93 -9.51 -8.08 -14.51
CA LEU A 93 -9.24 -7.82 -15.93
C LEU A 93 -10.50 -7.87 -16.80
#